data_AF-A0A6C0AJ49-F1
#
_entry.id   AF-A0A6C0AJ49-F1
#
_cell.length_a   1.000
_cell.length_b   1.000
_cell.length_c   1.000
_cell.angle_alpha   90.00
_cell.angle_beta   90.00
_cell.angle_gamma   90.00
#
_symmetry.space_group_name_H-M   'P 1'
#
loop_
_entity.id
_entity.type
_entity.pdbx_description
1 polymer ?
#
loop_
_entity_poly.entity_id
_entity_poly.type
_entity_poly.pdbx_seq_one_letter_code
_entity_poly.pdbx_strand_id
1 'polypeptide(L)'
;MAATQAPAPSMGIDVADLVKRLVKYALEGLAVAVACYLLPGKKLRVDEIGTIALTALAVFAILDIYAPSVGSSARTGAGFGIGANLVGFPARL
;
A
#
# COMPACT_ATOMS: atom_id res chain seq x y z
N MET A 1 25.75 -18.35 -9.05
CA MET A 1 26.60 -17.16 -9.23
C MET A 1 25.89 -16.00 -8.55
N ALA A 2 26.54 -15.42 -7.53
CA ALA A 2 26.12 -14.28 -6.69
C ALA A 2 24.76 -14.38 -5.98
N ALA A 3 24.73 -15.07 -4.84
CA ALA A 3 23.75 -14.80 -3.80
C ALA A 3 24.09 -13.44 -3.17
N THR A 4 23.50 -12.37 -3.69
CA THR A 4 23.54 -11.07 -3.04
C THR A 4 22.75 -11.19 -1.74
N GLN A 5 23.47 -11.20 -0.62
CA GLN A 5 22.90 -11.16 0.71
C GLN A 5 21.97 -9.94 0.80
N ALA A 6 20.67 -10.20 0.99
CA ALA A 6 19.77 -9.16 1.49
C ALA A 6 20.31 -8.73 2.86
N PRO A 7 20.41 -7.43 3.15
CA PRO A 7 20.86 -6.97 4.46
C PRO A 7 19.93 -7.57 5.51
N ALA A 8 20.50 -8.20 6.53
CA ALA A 8 19.74 -8.72 7.65
C ALA A 8 18.86 -7.60 8.22
N PRO A 9 17.56 -7.84 8.49
CA PRO A 9 16.74 -6.85 9.17
C PRO A 9 17.39 -6.58 10.52
N SER A 10 18.00 -5.40 10.66
CA SER A 10 18.50 -4.93 11.94
C SER A 10 17.31 -4.86 12.87
N MET A 11 17.29 -5.76 13.86
CA MET A 11 16.23 -5.93 14.85
C MET A 11 16.20 -4.76 15.87
N GLY A 12 16.36 -3.53 15.37
CA GLY A 12 16.31 -2.28 16.09
C GLY A 12 15.36 -1.34 15.37
N ILE A 13 14.63 -0.52 16.13
CA ILE A 13 13.85 0.57 15.58
C ILE A 13 14.83 1.52 14.90
N ASP A 14 14.93 1.44 13.57
CA ASP A 14 15.66 2.44 12.80
C ASP A 14 14.80 3.70 12.73
N VAL A 15 15.19 4.70 13.53
CA VAL A 15 14.51 6.00 13.58
C VAL A 15 14.47 6.65 12.19
N ALA A 16 15.47 6.41 11.34
CA ALA A 16 15.46 6.93 9.97
C ALA A 16 14.35 6.30 9.13
N ASP A 17 14.09 5.00 9.27
CA ASP A 17 13.00 4.32 8.57
C ASP A 17 11.62 4.68 9.14
N LEU A 18 11.52 4.87 10.45
CA LEU A 18 10.30 5.37 11.08
C LEU A 18 9.94 6.77 10.55
N VAL A 19 10.92 7.68 10.47
CA VAL A 19 10.72 9.03 9.93
C VAL A 19 10.33 8.98 8.46
N LYS A 20 10.97 8.15 7.64
CA LYS A 20 10.59 7.97 6.23
C LYS A 20 9.13 7.51 6.09
N ARG A 21 8.71 6.52 6.90
CA ARG A 21 7.32 6.04 6.90
C ARG A 21 6.34 7.12 7.35
N LEU A 22 6.68 7.86 8.40
CA LEU A 22 5.86 8.97 8.88
C LEU A 22 5.65 10.04 7.80
N VAL A 23 6.72 10.45 7.12
CA VAL A 23 6.66 11.43 6.02
C VAL A 23 5.84 10.88 4.85
N LYS A 24 6.02 9.61 4.48
CA LYS A 24 5.23 8.96 3.43
C LYS A 24 3.73 9.01 3.72
N TYR A 25 3.30 8.57 4.91
CA TYR A 25 1.89 8.52 5.27
C TYR A 25 1.27 9.93 5.41
N ALA A 26 2.06 10.91 5.86
CA ALA A 26 1.64 12.31 5.89
C ALA A 26 1.36 12.84 4.47
N LEU A 27 2.22 12.55 3.50
CA LEU A 27 2.03 12.95 2.10
C LEU A 27 0.83 12.24 1.46
N GLU A 28 0.63 10.95 1.75
CA GLU A 28 -0.54 10.18 1.28
C GLU A 28 -1.85 10.75 1.83
N GLY A 29 -1.92 11.06 3.13
CA GLY A 29 -3.08 11.73 3.74
C GLY A 29 -3.36 13.11 3.14
N LEU A 30 -2.30 13.87 2.82
CA LEU A 30 -2.42 15.18 2.17
C LEU A 30 -2.98 15.04 0.74
N ALA A 31 -2.55 14.02 -0.01
CA ALA A 31 -3.10 13.74 -1.33
C ALA A 31 -4.62 13.46 -1.29
N VAL A 32 -5.10 12.73 -0.27
CA VAL A 32 -6.54 12.52 -0.05
C VAL A 32 -7.26 13.81 0.32
N ALA A 33 -6.65 14.67 1.15
CA ALA A 33 -7.20 15.98 1.48
C ALA A 33 -7.42 16.85 0.23
N VAL A 34 -6.44 16.83 -0.69
CA VAL A 34 -6.52 17.53 -1.98
C VAL A 34 -7.64 16.94 -2.85
N ALA A 35 -7.78 15.62 -2.91
CA ALA A 35 -8.87 14.98 -3.64
C ALA A 35 -10.26 15.39 -3.07
N CYS A 36 -10.41 15.42 -1.75
CA CYS A 36 -11.61 15.90 -1.08
C CYS A 36 -11.90 17.39 -1.31
N TYR A 37 -10.88 18.20 -1.57
CA TYR A 37 -11.04 19.60 -1.90
C TYR A 37 -11.42 19.84 -3.38
N LEU A 38 -10.85 19.06 -4.30
CA LEU A 38 -11.01 19.26 -5.75
C LEU A 38 -12.26 18.60 -6.35
N LEU A 39 -12.66 17.44 -5.83
CA LEU A 39 -13.77 16.65 -6.39
C LEU A 39 -15.19 16.99 -5.90
N PRO A 40 -15.45 17.75 -4.82
CA PRO A 40 -16.76 17.70 -4.20
C PRO A 40 -17.79 18.54 -4.96
N GLY A 41 -18.92 17.91 -5.31
CA GLY A 41 -20.09 18.59 -5.87
C GLY A 41 -20.89 19.43 -4.84
N LYS A 42 -20.56 19.32 -3.55
CA LYS A 42 -21.12 20.12 -2.43
C LYS A 42 -19.99 20.58 -1.52
N LYS A 43 -20.08 21.82 -1.01
CA LYS A 43 -19.04 22.42 -0.16
C LYS A 43 -18.85 21.61 1.13
N LEU A 44 -17.74 20.88 1.23
CA LEU A 44 -17.25 20.27 2.47
C LEU A 44 -16.56 21.32 3.33
N ARG A 45 -16.73 21.25 4.64
CA ARG A 45 -16.02 22.15 5.57
C ARG A 45 -14.56 21.69 5.71
N VAL A 46 -13.67 22.65 5.98
CA VAL A 46 -12.23 22.36 6.16
C VAL A 46 -11.98 21.37 7.31
N ASP A 47 -12.76 21.45 8.39
CA ASP A 47 -12.74 20.47 9.51
C ASP A 47 -13.05 19.03 9.06
N GLU A 48 -14.00 18.85 8.15
CA GLU A 48 -14.39 17.54 7.64
C GLU A 48 -13.28 16.96 6.77
N ILE A 49 -12.66 17.79 5.93
CA ILE A 49 -11.51 17.41 5.10
C ILE A 49 -10.33 17.00 5.99
N GLY A 50 -10.04 17.76 7.05
CA GLY A 50 -8.98 17.44 8.01
C GLY A 50 -9.20 16.11 8.72
N THR A 51 -10.44 15.82 9.12
CA THR A 51 -10.80 14.54 9.75
C THR A 51 -10.64 13.38 8.78
N ILE A 52 -11.13 13.52 7.54
CA ILE A 52 -10.98 12.49 6.48
C ILE A 52 -9.50 12.23 6.19
N ALA A 53 -8.68 13.29 6.07
CA ALA A 53 -7.25 13.16 5.80
C ALA A 53 -6.51 12.43 6.93
N LEU A 54 -6.86 12.72 8.20
CA LEU A 54 -6.28 12.05 9.36
C LEU A 54 -6.67 10.56 9.40
N THR A 55 -7.94 10.23 9.16
CA THR A 55 -8.38 8.84 9.08
C THR A 55 -7.72 8.11 7.92
N ALA A 56 -7.62 8.75 6.75
CA ALA A 56 -6.96 8.18 5.58
C ALA A 56 -5.47 7.91 5.81
N LEU A 57 -4.76 8.82 6.47
CA LEU A 57 -3.36 8.61 6.89
C LEU A 57 -3.23 7.35 7.75
N ALA A 58 -4.12 7.16 8.72
CA ALA A 58 -4.10 5.96 9.57
C ALA A 58 -4.37 4.68 8.78
N VAL A 59 -5.32 4.70 7.84
CA VAL A 59 -5.63 3.56 6.98
C VAL A 59 -4.47 3.24 6.03
N PHE A 60 -3.88 4.24 5.38
CA PHE A 60 -2.73 4.06 4.48
C PHE A 60 -1.49 3.55 5.22
N ALA A 61 -1.23 4.04 6.42
CA ALA A 61 -0.16 3.54 7.28
C ALA A 61 -0.32 2.04 7.58
N ILE A 62 -1.54 1.57 7.83
CA ILE A 62 -1.84 0.15 8.01
C ILE A 62 -1.60 -0.59 6.69
N LEU A 63 -2.19 -0.12 5.59
CA LEU A 63 -2.08 -0.78 4.29
C LEU A 63 -0.64 -0.94 3.82
N ASP A 64 0.24 0.03 4.08
CA ASP A 64 1.65 -0.04 3.65
C ASP A 64 2.46 -1.11 4.42
N ILE A 65 2.07 -1.41 5.66
CA ILE A 65 2.65 -2.52 6.44
C ILE A 65 2.16 -3.88 5.88
N TYR A 66 0.91 -3.95 5.43
CA TYR A 66 0.32 -5.20 4.90
C TYR A 66 0.55 -5.40 3.40
N ALA A 67 0.92 -4.37 2.64
CA ALA A 67 1.13 -4.45 1.20
C ALA A 67 2.13 -5.54 0.78
N PRO A 68 3.27 -5.78 1.47
CA PRO A 68 4.20 -6.85 1.10
C PRO A 68 3.61 -8.25 1.26
N SER A 69 2.82 -8.49 2.31
CA SER A 69 2.25 -9.81 2.58
C SER A 69 1.13 -10.16 1.59
N VAL A 70 0.28 -9.19 1.26
CA VAL A 70 -0.80 -9.34 0.27
C VAL A 70 -0.23 -9.40 -1.15
N GLY A 71 0.83 -8.63 -1.45
CA GLY A 71 1.42 -8.57 -2.79
C GLY A 71 2.10 -9.86 -3.23
N SER A 72 2.62 -10.68 -2.31
CA SER A 72 3.24 -11.96 -2.64
C SER A 72 2.22 -13.01 -3.10
N SER A 73 1.15 -13.18 -2.34
CA SER A 73 0.06 -14.12 -2.67
C SER A 73 -0.71 -13.67 -3.91
N ALA A 74 -0.99 -12.36 -4.06
CA ALA A 74 -1.68 -11.82 -5.23
C ALA A 74 -0.92 -12.08 -6.53
N ARG A 75 0.40 -11.85 -6.55
CA ARG A 75 1.26 -12.14 -7.71
C ARG A 75 1.32 -13.63 -8.02
N THR A 76 1.37 -14.48 -7.01
CA THR A 76 1.37 -15.94 -7.17
C THR A 76 0.03 -16.44 -7.74
N GLY A 77 -1.09 -15.95 -7.22
CA GLY A 77 -2.43 -16.28 -7.71
C GLY A 77 -2.66 -15.79 -9.15
N ALA A 78 -2.23 -14.57 -9.47
CA ALA A 78 -2.29 -14.03 -10.84
C ALA A 78 -1.39 -14.82 -11.80
N GLY A 79 -0.16 -15.14 -11.39
CA GLY A 79 0.77 -15.95 -12.18
C GLY A 79 0.25 -17.37 -12.43
N PHE A 80 -0.33 -18.00 -11.41
CA PHE A 80 -1.00 -19.29 -11.56
C PHE A 80 -2.21 -19.19 -12.48
N GLY A 81 -3.08 -18.20 -12.32
CA GLY A 81 -4.27 -18.01 -13.15
C GLY A 81 -3.91 -17.80 -14.63
N ILE A 82 -2.90 -16.97 -14.91
CA ILE A 82 -2.39 -16.74 -16.27
C ILE A 82 -1.78 -18.05 -16.81
N GLY A 83 -0.91 -18.72 -16.05
CA GLY A 83 -0.25 -19.96 -16.47
C GLY A 83 -1.24 -21.12 -16.70
N ALA A 84 -2.23 -21.27 -15.84
CA ALA A 84 -3.28 -22.26 -15.94
C ALA A 84 -4.13 -22.07 -17.20
N ASN A 85 -4.51 -20.82 -17.51
CA ASN A 85 -5.25 -20.50 -18.71
C ASN A 85 -4.45 -20.79 -20.00
N LEU A 86 -3.13 -20.61 -19.98
CA LEU A 86 -2.25 -20.92 -21.12
C LEU A 86 -2.14 -22.42 -21.41
N VAL A 87 -2.27 -23.28 -20.39
CA VAL A 87 -2.15 -24.74 -20.55
C VAL A 87 -3.50 -25.47 -20.57
N GLY A 88 -4.62 -24.73 -20.50
CA GLY A 88 -5.97 -25.31 -20.45
C GLY A 88 -6.31 -25.99 -19.12
N PHE A 89 -5.64 -25.63 -18.02
CA PHE A 89 -6.00 -26.07 -16.68
C PHE A 89 -7.14 -25.18 -16.13
N PRO A 90 -8.18 -25.72 -15.46
CA PRO A 90 -8.41 -27.11 -15.05
C PRO A 90 -9.21 -27.95 -16.08
N ALA A 91 -9.64 -27.37 -17.19
CA ALA A 91 -10.53 -28.01 -18.16
C ALA A 91 -9.74 -28.74 -19.25
N ARG A 92 -9.32 -29.96 -18.92
CA ARG A 92 -9.08 -31.03 -19.91
C ARG A 92 -9.56 -32.38 -19.38
N LEU A 93 -10.82 -32.40 -18.93
CA LEU A 93 -11.65 -33.60 -18.91
C LEU A 93 -12.73 -33.45 -19.99
#